data_AF-A0A1S2XAD2-F1
#
_entry.id   AF-A0A1S2XAD2-F1
#
_cell.length_a   1.000
_cell.length_b   1.000
_cell.length_c   1.000
_cell.angle_alpha   90.00
_cell.angle_beta   90.00
_cell.angle_gamma   90.00
#
_symmetry.space_group_name_H-M   'P 1'
#
loop_
_entity.id
_entity.type
_entity.pdbx_description
1 polymer ?
#
loop_
_entity_poly.entity_id
_entity_poly.type
_entity_poly.pdbx_seq_one_letter_code
_entity_poly.pdbx_strand_id
1 'polypeptide(L)'
;MDAEINNFIMVWSVAASTMCYCHTIGKLISQGTPRLIAIFPAIILLFLLPLRLTSIHLGGPTSFFLGWLSTFKLFLFSFNKGPLSTNPPLSLLHFISLACLPIKFQNQPNNNINTHTDNNNNPSKSQNRNYPSPQISKKYNKSSNLRYGYATMIIILASLIPLYAKKENFHPKFVLLLYTLHMYIGLEFFFALASTFTKKILSVELEPQFDKPYLSTSLQDFWGKRWNITVNRVLHPTVYEPAVKFFCRLIGRKWAPLPAIVATFSVSALMHEVVFYYIKREKRTWEAWEPSWNATCFFILHGVCLAVQVGIKKAVGEKLKLPRMMSWLLTVVFVLYTALWLFVPALVRCRVYDKASRELTALTDFVKNVARVAFYYEESTRG
;
A
#
# COMPACT_ATOMS: atom_id res chain seq x y z
N MET A 1 -14.52 -3.51 23.13
CA MET A 1 -14.43 -4.01 21.74
C MET A 1 -15.61 -3.49 20.92
N ASP A 2 -16.83 -3.57 21.45
CA ASP A 2 -18.08 -3.19 20.75
C ASP A 2 -18.11 -1.73 20.27
N ALA A 3 -17.68 -0.79 21.11
CA ALA A 3 -17.62 0.62 20.71
C ALA A 3 -16.66 0.87 19.53
N GLU A 4 -15.61 0.04 19.36
CA GLU A 4 -14.68 0.17 18.25
C GLU A 4 -15.27 -0.42 16.97
N ILE A 5 -15.96 -1.56 17.07
CA ILE A 5 -16.68 -2.18 15.95
C ILE A 5 -17.77 -1.25 15.42
N ASN A 6 -18.54 -0.62 16.30
CA ASN A 6 -19.57 0.35 15.91
C ASN A 6 -18.96 1.55 15.17
N ASN A 7 -17.82 2.07 15.63
CA ASN A 7 -17.11 3.13 14.91
C ASN A 7 -16.57 2.65 13.56
N PHE A 8 -16.08 1.42 13.48
CA PHE A 8 -15.61 0.84 12.23
C PHE A 8 -16.73 0.74 11.20
N ILE A 9 -17.90 0.22 11.60
CA ILE A 9 -19.09 0.18 10.73
C ILE A 9 -19.45 1.59 10.28
N MET A 10 -19.55 2.55 11.20
CA MET A 10 -19.85 3.95 10.89
C MET A 10 -18.85 4.54 9.88
N VAL A 11 -17.54 4.35 10.11
CA VAL A 11 -16.49 4.85 9.22
C VAL A 11 -16.66 4.32 7.80
N TRP A 12 -16.86 3.01 7.65
CA TRP A 12 -17.00 2.39 6.34
C TRP A 12 -18.34 2.68 5.67
N SER A 13 -19.41 2.87 6.43
CA SER A 13 -20.69 3.39 5.91
C SER A 13 -20.54 4.81 5.37
N VAL A 14 -19.93 5.72 6.13
CA VAL A 14 -19.68 7.10 5.68
C VAL A 14 -18.75 7.12 4.47
N ALA A 15 -17.71 6.28 4.45
CA ALA A 15 -16.82 6.15 3.29
C ALA A 15 -17.59 5.69 2.04
N ALA A 16 -18.47 4.68 2.15
CA ALA A 16 -19.30 4.22 1.05
C ALA A 16 -20.24 5.31 0.52
N SER A 17 -20.94 6.02 1.42
CA SER A 17 -21.80 7.16 1.05
C SER A 17 -21.00 8.28 0.37
N THR A 18 -19.79 8.55 0.85
CA THR A 18 -18.87 9.53 0.26
C THR A 18 -18.44 9.13 -1.15
N MET A 19 -18.23 7.83 -1.40
CA MET A 19 -17.94 7.32 -2.74
C MET A 19 -19.15 7.41 -3.68
N CYS A 20 -20.37 7.21 -3.19
CA CYS A 20 -21.59 7.47 -3.96
C CYS A 20 -21.67 8.94 -4.39
N TYR A 21 -21.40 9.87 -3.48
CA TYR A 21 -21.31 11.30 -3.80
C TYR A 21 -20.27 11.56 -4.90
N CYS A 22 -19.05 11.06 -4.75
CA CYS A 22 -17.98 11.27 -5.74
C CYS A 22 -18.32 10.68 -7.12
N HIS A 23 -18.99 9.52 -7.16
CA HIS A 23 -19.46 8.91 -8.42
C HIS A 23 -20.45 9.81 -9.15
N THR A 24 -21.41 10.38 -8.42
CA THR A 24 -22.39 11.32 -8.97
C THR A 24 -21.72 12.60 -9.47
N ILE A 25 -20.79 13.17 -8.69
CA ILE A 25 -20.02 14.35 -9.10
C ILE A 25 -19.22 14.09 -10.39
N GLY A 26 -18.64 12.91 -10.54
CA GLY A 26 -17.92 12.55 -11.77
C GLY A 26 -18.78 12.52 -13.04
N LYS A 27 -20.10 12.29 -12.89
CA LYS A 27 -21.07 12.33 -13.99
C LYS A 27 -21.58 13.75 -14.26
N LEU A 28 -21.73 14.56 -13.22
CA LEU A 28 -22.31 15.90 -13.30
C LEU A 28 -21.30 16.99 -13.65
N ILE A 29 -20.06 16.87 -13.17
CA ILE A 29 -19.03 17.91 -13.27
C ILE A 29 -17.89 17.44 -14.17
N SER A 30 -17.51 18.30 -15.11
CA SER A 30 -16.41 18.06 -16.05
C SER A 30 -15.08 17.88 -15.33
N GLN A 31 -14.19 17.07 -15.92
CA GLN A 31 -12.86 16.80 -15.40
C GLN A 31 -12.02 18.08 -15.24
N GLY A 32 -11.09 18.07 -14.30
CA GLY A 32 -10.17 19.18 -14.02
C GLY A 32 -10.45 19.84 -12.68
N THR A 33 -10.11 21.12 -12.58
CA THR A 33 -10.22 21.92 -11.35
C THR A 33 -11.64 21.97 -10.78
N PRO A 34 -12.73 22.15 -11.57
CA PRO A 34 -14.09 22.20 -11.02
C PRO A 34 -14.48 20.90 -10.29
N ARG A 35 -14.17 19.74 -10.89
CA ARG A 35 -14.40 18.44 -10.25
C ARG A 35 -13.54 18.26 -9.01
N LEU A 36 -12.29 18.72 -9.02
CA LEU A 36 -11.43 18.68 -7.84
C LEU A 36 -12.04 19.47 -6.69
N ILE A 37 -12.49 20.70 -6.93
CA ILE A 37 -13.11 21.55 -5.90
C ILE A 37 -14.34 20.86 -5.31
N ALA A 38 -15.20 20.26 -6.14
CA ALA A 38 -16.39 19.54 -5.68
C ALA A 38 -16.08 18.25 -4.89
N ILE A 39 -14.99 17.55 -5.23
CA ILE A 39 -14.56 16.31 -4.55
C ILE A 39 -13.69 16.61 -3.32
N PHE A 40 -13.10 17.80 -3.21
CA PHE A 40 -12.17 18.14 -2.14
C PHE A 40 -12.74 17.96 -0.71
N PRO A 41 -14.00 18.34 -0.42
CA PRO A 41 -14.61 18.05 0.88
C PRO A 41 -14.68 16.54 1.19
N ALA A 42 -14.94 15.71 0.18
CA ALA A 42 -14.96 14.25 0.31
C ALA A 42 -13.56 13.68 0.59
N ILE A 43 -12.51 14.24 -0.04
CA ILE A 43 -11.12 13.88 0.24
C ILE A 43 -10.76 14.18 1.70
N ILE A 44 -11.11 15.37 2.19
CA ILE A 44 -10.87 15.75 3.60
C ILE A 44 -11.61 14.79 4.53
N LEU A 45 -12.89 14.50 4.25
CA LEU A 45 -13.67 13.58 5.07
C LEU A 45 -13.03 12.19 5.15
N LEU A 46 -12.68 11.60 4.00
CA LEU A 46 -12.00 10.29 3.94
C LEU A 46 -10.65 10.29 4.64
N PHE A 47 -9.93 11.41 4.58
CA PHE A 47 -8.66 11.58 5.29
C PHE A 47 -8.86 11.59 6.81
N LEU A 48 -9.92 12.24 7.31
CA LEU A 48 -10.18 12.37 8.75
C LEU A 48 -10.88 11.15 9.37
N LEU A 49 -11.62 10.36 8.58
CA LEU A 49 -12.37 9.20 9.06
C LEU A 49 -11.55 8.19 9.89
N PRO A 50 -10.31 7.81 9.50
CA PRO A 50 -9.46 6.93 10.30
C PRO A 50 -9.22 7.41 11.74
N LEU A 51 -9.34 8.72 12.02
CA LEU A 51 -9.18 9.26 13.38
C LEU A 51 -10.25 8.75 14.37
N ARG A 52 -11.35 8.18 13.87
CA ARG A 52 -12.39 7.56 14.69
C ARG A 52 -11.99 6.19 15.23
N LEU A 53 -10.90 5.61 14.71
CA LEU A 53 -10.38 4.31 15.09
C LEU A 53 -9.06 4.49 15.86
N THR A 54 -8.86 3.59 16.81
CA THR A 54 -7.69 3.49 17.70
C THR A 54 -7.10 2.07 17.68
N SER A 55 -7.86 1.07 17.24
CA SER A 55 -7.38 -0.29 17.05
C SER A 55 -6.31 -0.36 15.95
N ILE A 56 -5.25 -1.15 16.17
CA ILE A 56 -4.23 -1.37 15.14
C ILE A 56 -4.78 -2.22 13.99
N HIS A 57 -5.54 -3.27 14.28
CA HIS A 57 -6.02 -4.21 13.27
C HIS A 57 -7.16 -3.65 12.42
N LEU A 58 -7.96 -2.71 12.96
CA LEU A 58 -9.01 -2.02 12.21
C LEU A 58 -8.56 -0.66 11.69
N GLY A 59 -7.95 0.16 12.55
CA GLY A 59 -7.53 1.53 12.23
C GLY A 59 -6.32 1.59 11.29
N GLY A 60 -5.32 0.72 11.47
CA GLY A 60 -4.15 0.63 10.60
C GLY A 60 -4.53 0.43 9.13
N PRO A 61 -5.27 -0.65 8.78
CA PRO A 61 -5.74 -0.86 7.41
C PRO A 61 -6.69 0.23 6.92
N THR A 62 -7.61 0.70 7.75
CA THR A 62 -8.55 1.76 7.37
C THR A 62 -7.81 3.05 7.02
N SER A 63 -6.75 3.38 7.76
CA SER A 63 -5.90 4.53 7.47
C SER A 63 -5.18 4.43 6.13
N PHE A 64 -4.70 3.22 5.78
CA PHE A 64 -4.07 2.95 4.50
C PHE A 64 -5.08 3.00 3.34
N PHE A 65 -6.24 2.36 3.50
CA PHE A 65 -7.26 2.28 2.45
C PHE A 65 -7.97 3.61 2.21
N LEU A 66 -8.46 4.26 3.26
CA LEU A 66 -9.23 5.51 3.13
C LEU A 66 -8.30 6.72 3.09
N GLY A 67 -7.44 6.86 4.11
CA GLY A 67 -6.59 8.04 4.27
C GLY A 67 -5.55 8.20 3.15
N TRP A 68 -5.06 7.09 2.59
CA TRP A 68 -4.06 7.11 1.53
C TRP A 68 -4.61 6.69 0.16
N LEU A 69 -5.00 5.42 -0.02
CA LEU A 69 -5.31 4.93 -1.36
C LEU A 69 -6.52 5.63 -1.98
N SER A 70 -7.60 5.79 -1.21
CA SER A 70 -8.84 6.38 -1.69
C SER A 70 -8.67 7.87 -2.03
N THR A 71 -8.04 8.64 -1.15
CA THR A 71 -7.80 10.08 -1.36
C THR A 71 -6.98 10.33 -2.63
N PHE A 72 -5.89 9.59 -2.84
CA PHE A 72 -5.06 9.75 -4.04
C PHE A 72 -5.77 9.29 -5.32
N LYS A 73 -6.57 8.20 -5.26
CA LYS A 73 -7.39 7.80 -6.41
C LYS A 73 -8.44 8.85 -6.76
N LEU A 74 -9.04 9.53 -5.77
CA LEU A 74 -9.98 10.63 -6.00
C LEU A 74 -9.29 11.89 -6.56
N PHE A 75 -8.06 12.19 -6.13
CA PHE A 75 -7.25 13.23 -6.78
C PHE A 75 -7.05 12.92 -8.27
N LEU A 76 -6.66 11.68 -8.61
CA LEU A 76 -6.53 11.27 -10.01
C LEU A 76 -7.85 11.34 -10.78
N PHE A 77 -8.94 10.87 -10.17
CA PHE A 77 -10.29 10.88 -10.74
C PHE A 77 -10.78 12.29 -11.08
N SER A 78 -10.39 13.28 -10.27
CA SER A 78 -10.69 14.68 -10.52
C SER A 78 -10.16 15.16 -11.88
N PHE A 79 -9.03 14.60 -12.33
CA PHE A 79 -8.40 14.90 -13.62
C PHE A 79 -8.62 13.82 -14.68
N ASN A 80 -9.62 12.94 -14.48
CA ASN A 80 -9.93 11.81 -15.37
C ASN A 80 -8.73 10.88 -15.62
N LYS A 81 -7.93 10.67 -14.57
CA LYS A 81 -6.80 9.74 -14.56
C LYS A 81 -7.05 8.63 -13.56
N GLY A 82 -6.16 7.63 -13.61
CA GLY A 82 -6.14 6.54 -12.65
C GLY A 82 -7.29 5.56 -12.82
N PRO A 83 -7.41 4.60 -11.89
CA PRO A 83 -8.27 3.43 -12.09
C PRO A 83 -9.77 3.75 -12.05
N LEU A 84 -10.18 4.87 -11.45
CA LEU A 84 -11.58 5.29 -11.32
C LEU A 84 -12.15 5.93 -12.60
N SER A 85 -11.28 6.27 -13.54
CA SER A 85 -11.62 7.02 -14.75
C SER A 85 -11.64 6.07 -15.95
N THR A 86 -12.79 5.45 -16.23
CA THR A 86 -12.98 4.51 -17.35
C THR A 86 -14.00 5.04 -18.36
N ASN A 87 -13.89 4.58 -19.60
CA ASN A 87 -14.90 4.78 -20.63
C ASN A 87 -15.33 3.40 -21.18
N PRO A 88 -16.59 2.96 -20.98
CA PRO A 88 -17.69 3.65 -20.28
C PRO A 88 -17.45 3.81 -18.76
N PRO A 89 -18.17 4.72 -18.08
CA PRO A 89 -18.05 4.93 -16.64
C PRO A 89 -18.36 3.66 -15.82
N LEU A 90 -17.63 3.46 -14.73
CA LEU A 90 -17.86 2.33 -13.82
C LEU A 90 -19.27 2.34 -13.23
N SER A 91 -19.85 1.16 -13.03
CA SER A 91 -21.05 1.02 -12.19
C SER A 91 -20.72 1.39 -10.73
N LEU A 92 -21.74 1.78 -9.97
CA LEU A 92 -21.57 2.32 -8.62
C LEU A 92 -20.78 1.35 -7.71
N LEU A 93 -21.14 0.07 -7.70
CA LEU A 93 -20.46 -0.94 -6.88
C LEU A 93 -18.98 -1.12 -7.26
N HIS A 94 -18.67 -1.11 -8.56
CA HIS A 94 -17.29 -1.22 -9.06
C HIS A 94 -16.49 0.04 -8.70
N PHE A 95 -17.10 1.22 -8.78
CA PHE A 95 -16.48 2.47 -8.38
C PHE A 95 -16.13 2.48 -6.89
N ILE A 96 -17.08 2.14 -6.02
CA ILE A 96 -16.87 2.09 -4.56
C ILE A 96 -15.77 1.08 -4.22
N SER A 97 -15.84 -0.13 -4.77
CA SER A 97 -14.87 -1.20 -4.51
C SER A 97 -13.46 -0.78 -4.95
N LEU A 98 -13.33 -0.20 -6.16
CA LEU A 98 -12.05 0.22 -6.70
C LEU A 98 -11.49 1.46 -6.02
N ALA A 99 -12.33 2.35 -5.51
CA ALA A 99 -11.88 3.52 -4.77
C ALA A 99 -11.32 3.09 -3.42
N CYS A 100 -12.09 2.33 -2.65
CA CYS A 100 -11.75 1.96 -1.29
C CYS A 100 -10.66 0.89 -1.17
N LEU A 101 -10.59 -0.06 -2.10
CA LEU A 101 -9.73 -1.25 -1.96
C LEU A 101 -8.64 -1.31 -3.04
N PRO A 102 -7.49 -1.96 -2.75
CA PRO A 102 -6.41 -2.15 -3.72
C PRO A 102 -6.74 -3.27 -4.74
N ILE A 103 -7.79 -3.05 -5.54
CA ILE A 103 -8.33 -4.01 -6.49
C ILE A 103 -7.93 -3.65 -7.92
N LYS A 104 -7.82 -4.66 -8.80
CA LYS A 104 -7.80 -4.48 -10.25
C LYS A 104 -8.87 -5.33 -10.91
N PHE A 105 -9.59 -4.75 -11.85
CA PHE A 105 -10.46 -5.51 -12.75
C PHE A 105 -9.67 -5.97 -13.97
N GLN A 106 -9.83 -7.24 -14.37
CA GLN A 106 -9.09 -7.85 -15.49
C GLN A 106 -9.35 -7.20 -16.86
N ASN A 107 -10.39 -6.37 -16.99
CA ASN A 107 -10.85 -5.82 -18.27
C ASN A 107 -10.55 -4.32 -18.47
N GLN A 108 -9.55 -3.73 -17.79
CA GLN A 108 -9.12 -2.37 -18.17
C GLN A 108 -8.28 -2.44 -19.46
N PRO A 109 -8.70 -1.81 -20.57
CA PRO A 109 -7.82 -1.61 -21.70
C PRO A 109 -6.64 -0.76 -21.21
N ASN A 110 -5.42 -1.23 -21.47
CA ASN A 110 -4.22 -0.46 -21.26
C ASN A 110 -4.30 0.78 -22.16
N ASN A 111 -4.82 1.90 -21.64
CA ASN A 111 -4.73 3.19 -22.30
C ASN A 111 -3.27 3.67 -22.17
N ASN A 112 -2.40 3.07 -22.97
CA ASN A 112 -1.19 3.75 -23.40
C ASN A 112 -1.66 5.00 -24.15
N ILE A 113 -1.47 6.16 -23.54
CA ILE A 113 -1.66 7.47 -24.16
C ILE A 113 -0.59 7.57 -25.26
N ASN A 114 -0.90 7.04 -26.43
CA ASN A 114 -0.23 7.42 -27.67
C ASN A 114 -0.81 8.76 -28.06
N THR A 115 -0.05 9.82 -27.82
CA THR A 115 -0.30 11.12 -28.46
C THR A 115 -0.20 10.92 -29.96
N HIS A 116 -1.34 11.02 -30.64
CA HIS A 116 -1.40 11.24 -32.08
C HIS A 116 -0.67 12.56 -32.40
N THR A 117 0.44 12.44 -33.10
CA THR A 117 0.92 13.48 -34.01
C THR A 117 0.87 12.87 -35.39
N ASP A 118 -0.11 13.32 -36.18
CA ASP A 118 -0.16 13.08 -37.61
C ASP A 118 1.09 13.70 -38.26
N ASN A 119 1.81 12.89 -39.05
CA ASN A 119 2.31 13.37 -40.33
C ASN A 119 2.66 12.20 -41.25
N ASN A 120 2.18 12.34 -42.48
CA ASN A 120 2.24 11.41 -43.59
C ASN A 120 3.62 11.36 -44.28
N ASN A 121 3.79 10.29 -45.07
CA ASN A 121 4.72 10.06 -46.20
C ASN A 121 6.06 9.34 -45.93
N ASN A 122 6.05 8.01 -46.05
CA ASN A 122 6.59 7.30 -47.23
C ASN A 122 6.62 5.76 -47.03
N PRO A 123 6.41 4.95 -48.08
CA PRO A 123 6.43 3.50 -47.99
C PRO A 123 7.82 2.95 -48.31
N SER A 124 8.38 2.08 -47.46
CA SER A 124 9.10 0.86 -47.87
C SER A 124 9.95 0.25 -46.74
N LYS A 125 10.04 -1.09 -46.82
CA LYS A 125 10.96 -2.02 -46.13
C LYS A 125 10.51 -2.55 -44.78
N SER A 126 9.68 -3.59 -44.89
CA SER A 126 9.62 -4.74 -44.02
C SER A 126 11.00 -5.24 -43.60
N GLN A 127 11.32 -5.13 -42.32
CA GLN A 127 12.26 -6.01 -41.63
C GLN A 127 11.68 -6.43 -40.29
N ASN A 128 11.29 -7.71 -40.25
CA ASN A 128 10.99 -8.47 -39.04
C ASN A 128 12.04 -8.20 -37.96
N ARG A 129 11.64 -7.55 -36.87
CA ARG A 129 12.24 -7.77 -35.55
C ARG A 129 11.15 -8.28 -34.62
N ASN A 130 11.12 -9.59 -34.48
CA ASN A 130 10.40 -10.28 -33.41
C ASN A 130 10.95 -9.81 -32.06
N TYR A 131 10.31 -8.81 -31.47
CA TYR A 131 10.38 -8.60 -30.03
C TYR A 131 9.38 -9.57 -29.39
N PRO A 132 9.79 -10.45 -28.46
CA PRO A 132 8.84 -11.25 -27.72
C PRO A 132 7.99 -10.29 -26.88
N SER A 133 6.70 -10.20 -27.21
CA SER A 133 5.71 -9.62 -26.32
C SER A 133 5.79 -10.34 -24.98
N PRO A 134 5.83 -9.66 -23.82
CA PRO A 134 5.66 -10.35 -22.56
C PRO A 134 4.20 -10.82 -22.48
N GLN A 135 3.97 -12.10 -22.77
CA GLN A 135 2.75 -12.82 -22.42
C GLN A 135 2.56 -12.75 -20.90
N ILE A 136 1.94 -11.69 -20.40
CA ILE A 136 1.38 -11.65 -19.05
C ILE A 136 0.01 -12.30 -19.13
N SER A 137 0.02 -13.62 -19.28
CA SER A 137 -1.13 -14.47 -19.03
C SER A 137 -0.66 -15.77 -18.41
N LYS A 138 0.06 -15.67 -17.28
CA LYS A 138 0.19 -16.83 -16.38
C LYS A 138 -1.13 -16.97 -15.62
N LYS A 139 -1.99 -17.82 -16.17
CA LYS A 139 -3.12 -18.48 -15.52
C LYS A 139 -2.62 -19.04 -14.17
N TYR A 140 -2.95 -18.35 -13.09
CA TYR A 140 -2.40 -18.62 -11.76
C TYR A 140 -3.23 -19.73 -11.09
N ASN A 141 -2.89 -20.99 -11.34
CA ASN A 141 -3.44 -22.14 -10.61
C ASN A 141 -2.89 -22.12 -9.16
N LYS A 142 -3.61 -21.48 -8.23
CA LYS A 142 -3.21 -21.33 -6.81
C LYS A 142 -4.36 -21.63 -5.86
N SER A 143 -4.99 -22.79 -6.00
CA SER A 143 -6.02 -23.24 -5.05
C SER A 143 -5.41 -24.04 -3.89
N SER A 144 -4.49 -24.99 -4.16
CA SER A 144 -3.85 -25.82 -3.13
C SER A 144 -2.71 -25.12 -2.38
N ASN A 145 -1.81 -24.42 -3.09
CA ASN A 145 -0.69 -23.68 -2.49
C ASN A 145 -1.11 -22.51 -1.59
N LEU A 146 -2.35 -22.03 -1.70
CA LEU A 146 -2.84 -20.90 -0.92
C LEU A 146 -3.19 -21.30 0.53
N ARG A 147 -3.74 -22.50 0.75
CA ARG A 147 -4.07 -23.00 2.11
C ARG A 147 -2.81 -23.23 2.95
N TYR A 148 -1.77 -23.85 2.37
CA TYR A 148 -0.48 -24.03 3.03
C TYR A 148 0.26 -22.71 3.28
N GLY A 149 0.05 -21.70 2.42
CA GLY A 149 0.58 -20.35 2.63
C GLY A 149 0.03 -19.67 3.89
N TYR A 150 -1.28 -19.79 4.15
CA TYR A 150 -1.88 -19.23 5.37
C TYR A 150 -1.42 -19.95 6.64
N ALA A 151 -1.43 -21.28 6.62
CA ALA A 151 -1.00 -22.08 7.77
C ALA A 151 0.46 -21.76 8.14
N THR A 152 1.35 -21.68 7.16
CA THR A 152 2.76 -21.32 7.39
C THR A 152 2.93 -19.91 7.95
N MET A 153 2.22 -18.90 7.43
CA MET A 153 2.24 -17.54 7.98
C MET A 153 1.75 -17.49 9.43
N ILE A 154 0.65 -18.20 9.74
CA ILE A 154 0.11 -18.27 11.11
C ILE A 154 1.11 -18.94 12.05
N ILE A 155 1.70 -20.07 11.63
CA ILE A 155 2.71 -20.79 12.44
C ILE A 155 3.92 -19.89 12.71
N ILE A 156 4.41 -19.15 11.71
CA ILE A 156 5.54 -18.23 11.90
C ILE A 156 5.15 -17.07 12.82
N LEU A 157 3.98 -16.46 12.64
CA LEU A 157 3.53 -15.38 13.51
C LEU A 157 3.33 -15.88 14.96
N ALA A 158 2.81 -17.08 15.14
CA ALA A 158 2.63 -17.71 16.45
C ALA A 158 3.98 -18.06 17.12
N SER A 159 4.98 -18.53 16.35
CA SER A 159 6.30 -18.85 16.89
C SER A 159 7.10 -17.61 17.33
N LEU A 160 6.76 -16.42 16.81
CA LEU A 160 7.33 -15.15 17.28
C LEU A 160 6.84 -14.74 18.68
N ILE A 161 5.64 -15.17 19.10
CA ILE A 161 5.04 -14.81 20.40
C ILE A 161 5.94 -15.21 21.59
N PRO A 162 6.38 -16.48 21.74
CA PRO A 162 7.25 -16.87 22.84
C PRO A 162 8.64 -16.23 22.78
N LEU A 163 9.12 -15.83 21.59
CA LEU A 163 10.37 -15.07 21.46
C LEU A 163 10.22 -13.66 22.04
N TYR A 164 9.06 -13.03 21.90
CA TYR A 164 8.80 -11.72 22.51
C TYR A 164 8.73 -11.76 24.04
N ALA A 165 8.26 -12.88 24.62
CA ALA A 165 8.28 -13.06 26.07
C ALA A 165 9.72 -13.06 26.64
N LYS A 166 10.71 -13.43 25.82
CA LYS A 166 12.14 -13.45 26.18
C LYS A 166 12.92 -12.28 25.55
N LYS A 167 12.24 -11.22 25.10
CA LYS A 167 12.87 -10.11 24.35
C LYS A 167 14.03 -9.44 25.09
N GLU A 168 13.97 -9.38 26.41
CA GLU A 168 14.99 -8.77 27.28
C GLU A 168 16.32 -9.53 27.26
N ASN A 169 16.29 -10.83 26.95
CA ASN A 169 17.49 -11.67 26.86
C ASN A 169 18.19 -11.57 25.51
N PHE A 170 17.56 -10.93 24.52
CA PHE A 170 18.10 -10.85 23.17
C PHE A 170 18.80 -9.51 22.91
N HIS A 171 19.81 -9.53 22.05
CA HIS A 171 20.47 -8.31 21.61
C HIS A 171 19.45 -7.37 20.92
N PRO A 172 19.46 -6.04 21.19
CA PRO A 172 18.43 -5.11 20.69
C PRO A 172 18.22 -5.15 19.17
N LYS A 173 19.30 -5.28 18.39
CA LYS A 173 19.22 -5.40 16.91
C LYS A 173 18.51 -6.68 16.46
N PHE A 174 18.62 -7.77 17.21
CA PHE A 174 17.90 -9.01 16.93
C PHE A 174 16.40 -8.84 17.19
N VAL A 175 16.02 -8.14 18.27
CA VAL A 175 14.61 -7.81 18.54
C VAL A 175 14.01 -6.96 17.41
N LEU A 176 14.75 -5.96 16.91
CA LEU A 176 14.32 -5.16 15.75
C LEU A 176 14.19 -6.01 14.47
N LEU A 177 15.03 -7.03 14.29
CA LEU A 177 14.91 -7.97 13.19
C LEU A 177 13.63 -8.81 13.31
N LEU A 178 13.33 -9.32 14.51
CA LEU A 178 12.07 -10.04 14.76
C LEU A 178 10.85 -9.15 14.49
N TYR A 179 10.88 -7.89 14.90
CA TYR A 179 9.83 -6.91 14.58
C TYR A 179 9.69 -6.67 13.07
N THR A 180 10.79 -6.61 12.34
CA THR A 180 10.77 -6.48 10.87
C THR A 180 10.09 -7.69 10.22
N LEU A 181 10.44 -8.90 10.65
CA LEU A 181 9.84 -10.13 10.16
C LEU A 181 8.34 -10.19 10.48
N HIS A 182 7.96 -9.88 11.71
CA HIS A 182 6.57 -9.82 12.13
C HIS A 182 5.76 -8.83 11.29
N MET A 183 6.30 -7.63 11.05
CA MET A 183 5.63 -6.62 10.24
C MET A 183 5.43 -7.10 8.81
N TYR A 184 6.47 -7.64 8.17
CA TYR A 184 6.39 -8.12 6.79
C TYR A 184 5.37 -9.26 6.65
N ILE A 185 5.47 -10.29 7.50
CA ILE A 185 4.57 -11.45 7.45
C ILE A 185 3.15 -11.06 7.85
N GLY A 186 2.98 -10.16 8.83
CA GLY A 186 1.69 -9.64 9.25
C GLY A 186 0.98 -8.87 8.13
N LEU A 187 1.69 -8.03 7.38
CA LEU A 187 1.13 -7.34 6.23
C LEU A 187 0.75 -8.31 5.11
N GLU A 188 1.62 -9.27 4.77
CA GLU A 188 1.33 -10.33 3.79
C GLU A 188 0.08 -11.12 4.17
N PHE A 189 -0.01 -11.56 5.44
CA PHE A 189 -1.17 -12.28 5.96
C PHE A 189 -2.45 -11.44 5.87
N PHE A 190 -2.38 -10.18 6.29
CA PHE A 190 -3.52 -9.26 6.24
C PHE A 190 -4.04 -9.06 4.81
N PHE A 191 -3.15 -8.75 3.84
CA PHE A 191 -3.56 -8.55 2.46
C PHE A 191 -4.06 -9.83 1.80
N ALA A 192 -3.50 -10.98 2.16
CA ALA A 192 -3.98 -12.26 1.68
C ALA A 192 -5.39 -12.57 2.22
N LEU A 193 -5.66 -12.32 3.51
CA LEU A 193 -6.99 -12.43 4.09
C LEU A 193 -7.98 -11.49 3.41
N ALA A 194 -7.62 -10.21 3.25
CA ALA A 194 -8.43 -9.23 2.54
C ALA A 194 -8.74 -9.69 1.10
N SER A 195 -7.75 -10.25 0.39
CA SER A 195 -7.94 -10.80 -0.96
C SER A 195 -8.93 -11.95 -1.02
N THR A 196 -8.90 -12.88 -0.05
CA THR A 196 -9.88 -13.97 0.01
C THR A 196 -11.28 -13.47 0.31
N PHE A 197 -11.41 -12.47 1.18
CA PHE A 197 -12.68 -11.85 1.52
C PHE A 197 -13.30 -11.14 0.30
N THR A 198 -12.53 -10.28 -0.38
CA THR A 198 -13.02 -9.58 -1.57
C THR A 198 -13.35 -10.53 -2.71
N LYS A 199 -12.58 -11.61 -2.87
CA LYS A 199 -12.85 -12.63 -3.89
C LYS A 199 -14.14 -13.39 -3.60
N LYS A 200 -14.44 -13.71 -2.33
CA LYS A 200 -15.66 -14.44 -1.96
C LYS A 200 -16.92 -13.58 -2.05
N ILE A 201 -16.84 -12.32 -1.64
CA ILE A 201 -18.03 -11.45 -1.51
C ILE A 201 -18.29 -10.63 -2.78
N LEU A 202 -17.23 -10.11 -3.40
CA LEU A 202 -17.34 -9.19 -4.54
C LEU A 202 -16.93 -9.86 -5.86
N SER A 203 -16.46 -11.11 -5.83
CA SER A 203 -15.89 -11.80 -7.00
C SER A 203 -14.73 -11.05 -7.65
N VAL A 204 -13.99 -10.24 -6.88
CA VAL A 204 -12.84 -9.47 -7.37
C VAL A 204 -11.55 -9.84 -6.66
N GLU A 205 -10.48 -9.99 -7.44
CA GLU A 205 -9.15 -10.28 -6.93
C GLU A 205 -8.44 -9.01 -6.47
N LEU A 206 -7.98 -9.01 -5.21
CA LEU A 206 -7.12 -7.96 -4.68
C LEU A 206 -5.74 -8.08 -5.33
N GLU A 207 -5.13 -6.95 -5.60
CA GLU A 207 -3.78 -6.95 -6.15
C GLU A 207 -2.75 -7.42 -5.10
N PRO A 208 -1.78 -8.28 -5.48
CA PRO A 208 -0.64 -8.56 -4.62
C PRO A 208 0.09 -7.25 -4.27
N GLN A 209 0.27 -6.99 -2.98
CA GLN A 209 1.01 -5.82 -2.51
C GLN A 209 2.52 -6.02 -2.57
N PHE A 210 2.96 -7.26 -2.50
CA PHE A 210 4.36 -7.65 -2.48
C PHE A 210 4.65 -8.69 -3.56
N ASP A 211 5.82 -8.59 -4.20
CA ASP A 211 6.35 -9.61 -5.11
C ASP A 211 7.79 -9.95 -4.74
N LYS A 212 7.94 -10.86 -3.77
CA LYS A 212 9.24 -11.40 -3.30
C LYS A 212 10.29 -10.29 -3.14
N PRO A 213 10.07 -9.31 -2.25
CA PRO A 213 10.93 -8.13 -2.10
C PRO A 213 12.39 -8.48 -1.74
N TYR A 214 12.61 -9.61 -1.08
CA TYR A 214 13.93 -10.13 -0.74
C TYR A 214 14.75 -10.61 -1.96
N LEU A 215 14.18 -10.67 -3.17
CA LEU A 215 14.90 -10.98 -4.41
C LEU A 215 15.32 -9.73 -5.21
N SER A 216 15.19 -8.54 -4.63
CA SER A 216 15.50 -7.28 -5.29
C SER A 216 16.99 -7.13 -5.59
N THR A 217 17.32 -6.79 -6.83
CA THR A 217 18.71 -6.53 -7.25
C THR A 217 19.07 -5.04 -7.26
N SER A 218 18.10 -4.15 -7.07
CA SER A 218 18.32 -2.70 -6.99
C SER A 218 17.21 -2.03 -6.17
N LEU A 219 17.45 -0.81 -5.67
CA LEU A 219 16.41 -0.02 -5.01
C LEU A 219 15.23 0.27 -5.94
N GLN A 220 15.52 0.45 -7.22
CA GLN A 220 14.50 0.64 -8.25
C GLN A 220 13.61 -0.59 -8.41
N ASP A 221 14.19 -1.79 -8.35
CA ASP A 221 13.44 -3.05 -8.41
C ASP A 221 12.61 -3.26 -7.14
N PHE A 222 13.20 -2.98 -5.97
CA PHE A 222 12.53 -3.07 -4.68
C PHE A 222 11.29 -2.17 -4.62
N TRP A 223 11.47 -0.85 -4.73
CA TRP A 223 10.39 0.13 -4.57
C TRP A 223 9.45 0.21 -5.77
N GLY A 224 9.93 -0.11 -6.98
CA GLY A 224 9.13 0.02 -8.19
C GLY A 224 8.23 -1.18 -8.48
N LYS A 225 8.67 -2.39 -8.15
CA LYS A 225 8.02 -3.62 -8.63
C LYS A 225 7.67 -4.63 -7.54
N ARG A 226 8.31 -4.58 -6.37
CA ARG A 226 8.26 -5.67 -5.40
C ARG A 226 7.70 -5.29 -4.05
N TRP A 227 7.84 -4.03 -3.63
CA TRP A 227 7.36 -3.53 -2.35
C TRP A 227 6.18 -2.57 -2.54
N ASN A 228 5.08 -2.85 -1.86
CA ASN A 228 3.86 -2.04 -1.84
C ASN A 228 3.45 -1.52 -3.24
N ILE A 229 3.18 -2.47 -4.13
CA ILE A 229 2.94 -2.22 -5.57
C ILE A 229 1.79 -1.22 -5.78
N THR A 230 0.73 -1.28 -4.96
CA THR A 230 -0.40 -0.36 -5.08
C THR A 230 -0.02 1.07 -4.76
N VAL A 231 0.79 1.31 -3.71
CA VAL A 231 1.27 2.66 -3.39
C VAL A 231 2.08 3.22 -4.55
N ASN A 232 3.00 2.43 -5.13
CA ASN A 232 3.73 2.89 -6.31
C ASN A 232 2.79 3.24 -7.47
N ARG A 233 1.77 2.43 -7.74
CA ARG A 233 0.79 2.68 -8.83
C ARG A 233 -0.08 3.91 -8.62
N VAL A 234 -0.30 4.29 -7.37
CA VAL A 234 -1.08 5.49 -7.04
C VAL A 234 -0.18 6.72 -7.02
N LEU A 235 1.02 6.64 -6.44
CA LEU A 235 1.99 7.74 -6.39
C LEU A 235 2.57 8.08 -7.75
N HIS A 236 2.78 7.10 -8.65
CA HIS A 236 3.39 7.35 -9.95
C HIS A 236 2.60 8.37 -10.80
N PRO A 237 1.30 8.19 -11.08
CA PRO A 237 0.51 9.17 -11.83
C PRO A 237 0.14 10.41 -10.99
N THR A 238 0.08 10.31 -9.66
CA THR A 238 -0.36 11.44 -8.80
C THR A 238 0.77 12.42 -8.51
N VAL A 239 2.00 11.92 -8.34
CA VAL A 239 3.15 12.73 -7.88
C VAL A 239 4.29 12.67 -8.88
N TYR A 240 4.76 11.46 -9.23
CA TYR A 240 5.97 11.30 -10.05
C TYR A 240 5.80 11.90 -11.45
N GLU A 241 4.73 11.56 -12.18
CA GLU A 241 4.48 12.07 -13.53
C GLU A 241 4.33 13.60 -13.57
N PRO A 242 3.49 14.24 -12.72
CA PRO A 242 3.45 15.70 -12.63
C PRO A 242 4.81 16.32 -12.27
N ALA A 243 5.55 15.73 -11.33
CA ALA A 243 6.86 16.22 -10.94
C ALA A 243 7.87 16.12 -12.11
N VAL A 244 7.89 15.01 -12.85
CA VAL A 244 8.73 14.88 -14.05
C VAL A 244 8.36 15.96 -15.07
N LYS A 245 7.07 16.20 -15.33
CA LYS A 245 6.65 17.25 -16.28
C LYS A 245 7.09 18.63 -15.84
N PHE A 246 6.98 18.93 -14.55
CA PHE A 246 7.44 20.20 -13.97
C PHE A 246 8.96 20.36 -14.11
N PHE A 247 9.74 19.38 -13.64
CA PHE A 247 11.20 19.44 -13.69
C PHE A 247 11.76 19.30 -15.10
N CYS A 248 11.04 18.69 -16.04
CA CYS A 248 11.44 18.64 -17.45
C CYS A 248 11.55 20.03 -18.05
N ARG A 249 10.73 20.98 -17.62
CA ARG A 249 10.78 22.38 -18.05
C ARG A 249 11.99 23.13 -17.47
N LEU A 250 12.49 22.70 -16.31
CA LEU A 250 13.56 23.40 -15.57
C LEU A 250 14.96 22.85 -15.88
N ILE A 251 15.13 21.53 -15.89
CA ILE A 251 16.45 20.86 -15.96
C ILE A 251 16.56 19.86 -17.13
N GLY A 252 15.56 19.84 -18.00
CA GLY A 252 15.52 18.99 -19.19
C GLY A 252 15.10 17.54 -18.93
N ARG A 253 14.69 16.87 -20.01
CA ARG A 253 14.09 15.51 -19.98
C ARG A 253 15.02 14.44 -19.40
N LYS A 254 16.33 14.59 -19.58
CA LYS A 254 17.33 13.61 -19.10
C LYS A 254 17.38 13.56 -17.58
N TRP A 255 17.34 14.71 -16.91
CA TRP A 255 17.59 14.84 -15.47
C TRP A 255 16.31 15.00 -14.65
N ALA A 256 15.20 15.41 -15.26
CA ALA A 256 13.89 15.57 -14.59
C ALA A 256 13.43 14.38 -13.71
N PRO A 257 13.70 13.11 -14.06
CA PRO A 257 13.34 11.99 -13.19
C PRO A 257 14.01 11.99 -11.80
N LEU A 258 15.19 12.60 -11.63
CA LEU A 258 15.91 12.58 -10.36
C LEU A 258 15.18 13.35 -9.25
N PRO A 259 14.87 14.65 -9.40
CA PRO A 259 14.09 15.37 -8.40
C PRO A 259 12.66 14.85 -8.29
N ALA A 260 12.09 14.27 -9.36
CA ALA A 260 10.77 13.65 -9.31
C ALA A 260 10.73 12.40 -8.41
N ILE A 261 11.79 11.59 -8.39
CA ILE A 261 11.94 10.48 -7.45
C ILE A 261 11.93 11.02 -6.02
N VAL A 262 12.77 12.02 -5.72
CA VAL A 262 12.86 12.60 -4.37
C VAL A 262 11.53 13.20 -3.93
N ALA A 263 10.83 13.93 -4.81
CA ALA A 263 9.50 14.47 -4.54
C ALA A 263 8.48 13.36 -4.23
N THR A 264 8.50 12.26 -4.99
CA THR A 264 7.60 11.11 -4.78
C THR A 264 7.85 10.44 -3.43
N PHE A 265 9.12 10.23 -3.07
CA PHE A 265 9.48 9.70 -1.75
C PHE A 265 9.16 10.67 -0.62
N SER A 266 9.21 11.98 -0.87
CA SER A 266 8.81 13.00 0.12
C SER A 266 7.31 12.94 0.40
N VAL A 267 6.47 12.82 -0.62
CA VAL A 267 5.02 12.62 -0.41
C VAL A 267 4.75 11.29 0.28
N SER A 268 5.46 10.22 -0.10
CA SER A 268 5.37 8.94 0.61
C SER A 268 5.77 9.06 2.08
N ALA A 269 6.82 9.83 2.39
CA ALA A 269 7.29 10.09 3.75
C ALA A 269 6.21 10.75 4.61
N LEU A 270 5.61 11.83 4.09
CA LEU A 270 4.52 12.54 4.75
C LEU A 270 3.32 11.61 5.02
N MET A 271 2.94 10.80 4.04
CA MET A 271 1.84 9.85 4.21
C MET A 271 2.14 8.78 5.26
N HIS A 272 3.39 8.33 5.39
CA HIS A 272 3.77 7.40 6.45
C HIS A 272 3.75 8.04 7.83
N GLU A 273 4.17 9.29 7.98
CA GLU A 273 4.03 9.99 9.27
C GLU A 273 2.56 10.16 9.66
N VAL A 274 1.69 10.45 8.69
CA VAL A 274 0.23 10.50 8.89
C VAL A 274 -0.32 9.13 9.32
N VAL A 275 0.09 8.05 8.64
CA VAL A 275 -0.31 6.67 9.01
C VAL A 275 0.20 6.31 10.40
N PHE A 276 1.44 6.69 10.74
CA PHE A 276 2.00 6.48 12.07
C PHE A 276 1.26 7.29 13.12
N TYR A 277 0.82 8.50 12.79
CA TYR A 277 -0.05 9.27 13.68
C TYR A 277 -1.38 8.54 13.94
N TYR A 278 -2.06 8.04 12.90
CA TYR A 278 -3.28 7.26 13.07
C TYR A 278 -3.08 6.04 13.97
N ILE A 279 -1.97 5.33 13.79
CA ILE A 279 -1.64 4.11 14.54
C ILE A 279 -1.18 4.42 15.97
N LYS A 280 -0.41 5.49 16.19
CA LYS A 280 0.16 5.86 17.49
C LYS A 280 -0.92 6.24 18.49
N ARG A 281 -2.00 6.87 18.04
CA ARG A 281 -3.07 7.40 18.90
C ARG A 281 -3.65 6.35 19.84
N GLU A 282 -3.80 6.73 21.10
CA GLU A 282 -4.44 5.91 22.13
C GLU A 282 -5.85 6.41 22.44
N LYS A 283 -6.13 7.71 22.24
CA LYS A 283 -7.46 8.30 22.40
C LYS A 283 -8.05 8.74 21.07
N ARG A 284 -9.38 8.87 21.05
CA ARG A 284 -10.15 9.38 19.90
C ARG A 284 -10.11 10.90 19.76
N THR A 285 -9.67 11.61 20.79
CA THR A 285 -9.47 13.06 20.74
C THR A 285 -8.24 13.42 19.91
N TRP A 286 -8.11 14.70 19.57
CA TRP A 286 -6.88 15.22 18.98
C TRP A 286 -5.77 15.14 20.04
N GLU A 287 -4.66 14.47 19.70
CA GLU A 287 -3.46 14.40 20.53
C GLU A 287 -2.36 15.21 19.84
N ALA A 288 -1.58 16.00 20.58
CA ALA A 288 -0.49 16.77 19.99
C ALA A 288 0.42 15.85 19.16
N TRP A 289 0.58 16.18 17.88
CA TRP A 289 1.32 15.33 16.95
C TRP A 289 2.81 15.42 17.25
N GLU A 290 3.38 14.30 17.69
CA GLU A 290 4.82 14.11 17.82
C GLU A 290 5.32 13.32 16.60
N PRO A 291 5.73 13.99 15.50
CA PRO A 291 6.30 13.33 14.34
C PRO A 291 7.52 12.50 14.75
N SER A 292 7.63 11.29 14.21
CA SER A 292 8.77 10.43 14.54
C SER A 292 10.06 10.94 13.89
N TRP A 293 9.93 11.64 12.75
CA TRP A 293 10.96 12.09 11.81
C TRP A 293 11.86 10.98 11.25
N ASN A 294 12.13 9.92 12.00
CA ASN A 294 12.89 8.75 11.58
C ASN A 294 12.27 8.08 10.34
N ALA A 295 10.94 7.94 10.30
CA ALA A 295 10.26 7.37 9.14
C ALA A 295 10.40 8.28 7.92
N THR A 296 10.26 9.59 8.13
CA THR A 296 10.55 10.59 7.10
C THR A 296 11.97 10.47 6.57
N CYS A 297 12.97 10.45 7.45
CA CYS A 297 14.38 10.27 7.10
C CYS A 297 14.62 8.98 6.32
N PHE A 298 13.96 7.89 6.68
CA PHE A 298 14.04 6.62 5.93
C PHE A 298 13.60 6.81 4.48
N PHE A 299 12.41 7.36 4.23
CA PHE A 299 11.92 7.53 2.86
C PHE A 299 12.73 8.55 2.06
N ILE A 300 13.14 9.67 2.67
CA ILE A 300 13.98 10.66 2.00
C ILE A 300 15.34 10.06 1.62
N LEU A 301 15.99 9.35 2.55
CA LEU A 301 17.25 8.66 2.28
C LEU A 301 17.11 7.68 1.12
N HIS A 302 16.07 6.85 1.12
CA HIS A 302 15.81 5.90 0.02
C HIS A 302 15.52 6.61 -1.31
N GLY A 303 14.79 7.72 -1.29
CA GLY A 303 14.51 8.55 -2.47
C GLY A 303 15.79 9.14 -3.06
N VAL A 304 16.67 9.70 -2.22
CA VAL A 304 17.97 10.24 -2.65
C VAL A 304 18.86 9.12 -3.17
N CYS A 305 19.01 8.01 -2.45
CA CYS A 305 19.83 6.88 -2.90
C CYS A 305 19.33 6.28 -4.22
N LEU A 306 18.01 6.19 -4.41
CA LEU A 306 17.42 5.75 -5.67
C LEU A 306 17.68 6.77 -6.79
N ALA A 307 17.55 8.07 -6.53
CA ALA A 307 17.86 9.11 -7.50
C ALA A 307 19.35 9.06 -7.90
N VAL A 308 20.26 8.91 -6.94
CA VAL A 308 21.70 8.71 -7.21
C VAL A 308 21.92 7.45 -8.05
N GLN A 309 21.30 6.33 -7.69
CA GLN A 309 21.40 5.08 -8.46
C GLN A 309 20.94 5.27 -9.92
N VAL A 310 19.82 5.97 -10.13
CA VAL A 310 19.31 6.28 -11.48
C VAL A 310 20.24 7.28 -12.20
N GLY A 311 20.79 8.27 -11.50
CA GLY A 311 21.74 9.23 -12.02
C GLY A 311 23.03 8.58 -12.52
N ILE A 312 23.63 7.70 -11.72
CA ILE A 312 24.83 6.93 -12.11
C ILE A 312 24.54 6.09 -13.36
N LYS A 313 23.41 5.36 -13.39
CA LYS A 313 23.00 4.59 -14.58
C LYS A 313 22.86 5.46 -15.83
N LYS A 314 22.37 6.70 -15.69
CA LYS A 314 22.21 7.64 -16.81
C LYS A 314 23.52 8.31 -17.24
N ALA A 315 24.48 8.48 -16.34
CA ALA A 315 25.76 9.12 -16.62
C ALA A 315 26.77 8.14 -17.23
N VAL A 316 26.89 6.94 -16.65
CA VAL A 316 27.86 5.91 -17.03
C VAL A 316 27.31 4.96 -18.12
N GLY A 317 25.99 4.99 -18.35
CA GLY A 317 25.29 4.08 -19.25
C GLY A 317 25.17 2.66 -18.69
N GLU A 318 24.77 1.71 -19.54
CA GLU A 318 24.65 0.28 -19.16
C GLU A 318 25.99 -0.44 -18.90
N LYS A 319 27.12 0.27 -18.96
CA LYS A 319 28.45 -0.33 -18.86
C LYS A 319 28.80 -0.78 -17.43
N LEU A 320 28.23 -0.14 -16.41
CA LEU A 320 28.45 -0.48 -15.00
C LEU A 320 27.43 -1.53 -14.51
N LYS A 321 27.48 -2.74 -15.07
CA LYS A 321 26.64 -3.87 -14.60
C LYS A 321 27.37 -4.61 -13.48
N LEU A 322 26.97 -4.32 -12.23
CA LEU A 322 27.39 -5.11 -11.08
C LEU A 322 26.89 -6.55 -11.22
N PRO A 323 27.69 -7.57 -10.83
CA PRO A 323 27.23 -8.95 -10.77
C PRO A 323 25.93 -9.07 -9.97
N ARG A 324 25.00 -9.88 -10.47
CA ARG A 324 23.64 -9.99 -9.93
C ARG A 324 23.62 -10.28 -8.42
N MET A 325 24.48 -11.19 -7.96
CA MET A 325 24.58 -11.56 -6.55
C MET A 325 25.06 -10.40 -5.68
N MET A 326 26.06 -9.64 -6.13
CA MET A 326 26.57 -8.49 -5.39
C MET A 326 25.54 -7.36 -5.33
N SER A 327 24.84 -7.10 -6.45
CA SER A 327 23.76 -6.10 -6.50
C SER A 327 22.58 -6.48 -5.62
N TRP A 328 22.22 -7.77 -5.59
CA TRP A 328 21.21 -8.33 -4.69
C TRP A 328 21.60 -8.15 -3.22
N LEU A 329 22.79 -8.61 -2.84
CA LEU A 329 23.27 -8.54 -1.46
C LEU A 329 23.33 -7.09 -0.98
N LEU A 330 23.91 -6.19 -1.78
CA LEU A 330 23.99 -4.77 -1.47
C LEU A 330 22.60 -4.16 -1.27
N THR A 331 21.64 -4.48 -2.14
CA THR A 331 20.28 -3.95 -2.04
C THR A 331 19.57 -4.45 -0.79
N VAL A 332 19.59 -5.76 -0.52
CA VAL A 332 18.91 -6.36 0.63
C VAL A 332 19.53 -5.89 1.94
N VAL A 333 20.86 -5.88 2.03
CA VAL A 333 21.56 -5.38 3.24
C VAL A 333 21.27 -3.91 3.46
N PHE A 334 21.31 -3.07 2.42
CA PHE A 334 21.00 -1.65 2.55
C PHE A 334 19.55 -1.42 3.03
N VAL A 335 18.57 -2.09 2.41
CA VAL A 335 17.15 -1.97 2.79
C VAL A 335 16.95 -2.44 4.22
N LEU A 336 17.48 -3.61 4.58
CA LEU A 336 17.32 -4.16 5.92
C LEU A 336 18.00 -3.29 6.97
N TYR A 337 19.24 -2.86 6.74
CA TYR A 337 19.98 -2.01 7.67
C TYR A 337 19.28 -0.68 7.91
N THR A 338 18.88 0.02 6.85
CA THR A 338 18.17 1.30 6.96
C THR A 338 16.78 1.13 7.58
N ALA A 339 16.08 0.01 7.33
CA ALA A 339 14.80 -0.29 7.98
C ALA A 339 14.97 -0.50 9.49
N LEU A 340 15.96 -1.29 9.91
CA LEU A 340 16.27 -1.52 11.32
C LEU A 340 16.71 -0.24 12.04
N TRP A 341 17.38 0.67 11.32
CA TRP A 341 17.89 1.91 11.89
C TRP A 341 16.82 3.00 12.02
N LEU A 342 15.98 3.19 11.00
CA LEU A 342 15.10 4.35 10.91
C LEU A 342 13.60 4.00 10.95
N PHE A 343 13.19 2.96 10.22
CA PHE A 343 11.77 2.64 10.06
C PHE A 343 11.17 1.85 11.22
N VAL A 344 11.83 0.76 11.63
CA VAL A 344 11.33 -0.14 12.68
C VAL A 344 11.31 0.57 14.05
N PRO A 345 12.32 1.36 14.45
CA PRO A 345 12.23 2.12 15.70
C PRO A 345 11.06 3.08 15.72
N ALA A 346 10.69 3.68 14.59
CA ALA A 346 9.49 4.53 14.49
C ALA A 346 8.20 3.73 14.73
N LEU A 347 8.10 2.50 14.19
CA LEU A 347 7.00 1.58 14.50
C LEU A 347 6.96 1.17 15.98
N VAL A 348 8.12 0.89 16.58
CA VAL A 348 8.23 0.53 18.00
C VAL A 348 7.74 1.69 18.89
N ARG A 349 8.09 2.94 18.56
CA ARG A 349 7.58 4.14 19.27
C ARG A 349 6.05 4.25 19.23
N CYS A 350 5.41 3.72 18.18
CA CYS A 350 3.96 3.69 18.06
C CYS A 350 3.29 2.55 18.85
N ARG A 351 4.07 1.74 19.59
CA ARG A 351 3.60 0.59 20.38
C ARG A 351 2.74 -0.40 19.58
N VAL A 352 3.04 -0.54 18.28
CA VAL A 352 2.24 -1.35 17.34
C VAL A 352 2.13 -2.80 17.81
N TYR A 353 3.25 -3.39 18.22
CA TYR A 353 3.29 -4.78 18.66
C TYR A 353 2.53 -4.98 19.98
N ASP A 354 2.64 -4.04 20.92
CA ASP A 354 1.92 -4.12 22.20
C ASP A 354 0.41 -3.98 21.98
N LYS A 355 -0.02 -3.05 21.11
CA LYS A 355 -1.43 -2.88 20.73
C LYS A 355 -1.98 -4.13 20.05
N ALA A 356 -1.24 -4.67 19.08
CA ALA A 356 -1.64 -5.88 18.36
C ALA A 356 -1.78 -7.08 19.30
N SER A 357 -0.82 -7.26 20.21
CA SER A 357 -0.88 -8.33 21.20
C SER A 357 -2.09 -8.17 22.13
N ARG A 358 -2.35 -6.96 22.64
CA ARG A 358 -3.52 -6.70 23.50
C ARG A 358 -4.84 -7.00 22.80
N GLU A 359 -4.97 -6.57 21.54
CA GLU A 359 -6.18 -6.83 20.75
C GLU A 359 -6.39 -8.31 20.49
N LEU A 360 -5.33 -9.05 20.16
CA LEU A 360 -5.40 -10.49 19.92
C LEU A 360 -5.72 -11.28 21.20
N THR A 361 -5.15 -10.88 22.34
CA THR A 361 -5.48 -11.46 23.65
C THR A 361 -6.94 -11.21 24.00
N ALA A 362 -7.42 -9.97 23.86
CA ALA A 362 -8.83 -9.63 24.12
C ALA A 362 -9.81 -10.42 23.23
N LEU A 363 -9.46 -10.64 21.95
CA LEU A 363 -10.25 -11.48 21.05
C LEU A 363 -10.26 -12.95 21.50
N THR A 364 -9.11 -13.47 21.89
CA THR A 364 -8.98 -14.86 22.38
C THR A 364 -9.81 -15.08 23.64
N ASP A 365 -9.76 -14.14 24.58
CA ASP A 365 -10.53 -14.22 25.83
C ASP A 365 -12.04 -14.10 25.57
N PHE A 366 -12.45 -13.22 24.65
CA PHE A 366 -13.84 -13.13 24.21
C PHE A 366 -14.35 -14.46 23.63
N VAL A 367 -13.59 -15.08 22.72
CA VAL A 367 -13.96 -16.38 22.13
C VAL A 367 -14.02 -17.48 23.19
N LYS A 368 -13.06 -17.53 24.12
CA LYS A 368 -13.09 -18.50 25.24
C LYS A 368 -14.33 -18.32 26.11
N ASN A 369 -14.71 -17.08 26.41
CA ASN A 369 -15.89 -16.79 27.22
C ASN A 369 -17.18 -17.19 26.49
N VAL A 370 -17.31 -16.88 25.20
CA VAL A 370 -18.47 -17.30 24.39
C VAL A 370 -18.55 -18.82 24.29
N ALA A 371 -17.43 -19.50 24.03
CA ALA A 371 -17.39 -20.96 24.00
C ALA A 371 -17.83 -21.55 25.34
N ARG A 372 -17.31 -21.02 26.46
CA ARG A 372 -17.71 -21.44 27.80
C ARG A 372 -19.22 -21.27 28.04
N VAL A 373 -19.80 -20.12 27.68
CA VAL A 373 -21.24 -19.88 27.81
C VAL A 373 -22.04 -20.83 26.93
N ALA A 374 -21.61 -21.08 25.70
CA ALA A 374 -22.26 -22.04 24.80
C ALA A 374 -22.24 -23.47 25.37
N PHE A 375 -21.11 -23.91 25.92
CA PHE A 375 -20.99 -25.20 26.59
C PHE A 375 -21.90 -25.30 27.82
N TYR A 376 -21.95 -24.28 28.68
CA TYR A 376 -22.87 -24.26 29.84
C TYR A 376 -24.35 -24.28 29.42
N TYR A 377 -24.71 -23.57 28.35
CA TYR A 377 -26.08 -23.57 27.84
C TYR A 377 -26.47 -24.95 27.30
N GLU A 378 -25.56 -25.61 26.58
CA GLU A 378 -25.80 -26.96 26.05
C GLU A 378 -25.95 -28.00 27.16
N GLU A 379 -25.14 -27.91 28.22
CA GLU A 379 -25.21 -28.78 29.40
C GLU A 379 -26.50 -28.55 30.21
N SER A 380 -26.94 -27.29 30.36
CA SER A 380 -28.20 -26.94 31.03
C SER A 380 -29.46 -27.34 30.25
N THR A 381 -29.37 -27.58 28.93
CA THR A 381 -30.50 -28.03 28.11
C THR A 381 -30.58 -29.56 27.97
N ARG A 382 -29.56 -30.30 28.43
CA ARG A 382 -29.50 -31.77 28.39
C ARG A 382 -29.83 -32.44 29.74
N GLY A 383 -29.88 -31.68 30.82
CA GLY A 383 -30.38 -32.12 32.14
C GLY A 383 -31.81 -31.65 32.34
#